data_AF-A0A839J5A6-F1
#
_entry.id   AF-A0A839J5A6-F1
#
_cell.length_a   1.000
_cell.length_b   1.000
_cell.length_c   1.000
_cell.angle_alpha   90.00
_cell.angle_beta   90.00
_cell.angle_gamma   90.00
#
_symmetry.space_group_name_H-M   'P 1'
#
loop_
_entity.id
_entity.type
_entity.pdbx_description
1 polymer ?
#
loop_
_entity_poly.entity_id
_entity_poly.type
_entity_poly.pdbx_seq_one_letter_code
_entity_poly.pdbx_strand_id
1 'polypeptide(L)'
;MTTVVFVIVAAITLATLFRVLRSGHLREKYAVLWIVVGLAVVVIGVWPGFLNILADWLGVQVPSNLLFFLAIVLLLGVSLHLSLAVSKLEAETRTLAEEIAMLWERTERGAVAVEPAERGPAAVEPAERQPAAVEPTEPEGRSPQA
;
A
#
# COMPACT_ATOMS: atom_id res chain seq x y z
N MET A 1 -7.22 44.77 19.23
CA MET A 1 -6.55 43.58 19.82
C MET A 1 -7.13 42.28 19.28
N THR A 2 -8.45 42.14 19.15
CA THR A 2 -9.12 40.97 18.53
C THR A 2 -8.82 40.78 17.04
N THR A 3 -8.73 41.87 16.26
CA THR A 3 -8.42 41.82 14.82
C THR A 3 -7.07 41.20 14.50
N VAL A 4 -6.05 41.46 15.31
CA VAL A 4 -4.70 40.87 15.15
C VAL A 4 -4.74 39.36 15.38
N VAL A 5 -5.53 38.91 16.36
CA VAL A 5 -5.74 37.47 16.61
C VAL A 5 -6.43 36.80 15.42
N PHE A 6 -7.49 37.42 14.87
CA PHE A 6 -8.16 36.90 13.67
C PHE A 6 -7.22 36.81 12.47
N VAL A 7 -6.36 37.80 12.26
CA VAL A 7 -5.38 37.81 11.16
C VAL A 7 -4.32 36.72 11.33
N ILE A 8 -3.80 36.53 12.55
CA ILE A 8 -2.80 35.48 12.83
C ILE A 8 -3.40 34.09 12.63
N VAL A 9 -4.60 33.85 13.17
CA VAL A 9 -5.30 32.57 12.99
C VAL A 9 -5.59 32.32 11.51
N ALA A 10 -6.10 33.33 10.79
CA ALA A 10 -6.33 33.22 9.35
C ALA A 10 -5.04 32.90 8.59
N ALA A 11 -3.92 33.57 8.90
CA ALA A 11 -2.62 33.32 8.26
C ALA A 11 -2.10 31.91 8.54
N ILE A 12 -2.23 31.40 9.76
CA ILE A 12 -1.84 30.03 10.12
C ILE A 12 -2.71 29.01 9.40
N THR A 13 -4.03 29.21 9.38
CA THR A 13 -4.96 28.35 8.64
C THR A 13 -4.62 28.34 7.15
N LEU A 14 -4.37 29.51 6.56
CA LEU A 14 -4.00 29.64 5.15
C LEU A 14 -2.67 28.95 4.86
N ALA A 15 -1.65 29.15 5.70
CA ALA A 15 -0.35 28.50 5.58
C ALA A 15 -0.45 26.97 5.72
N THR A 16 -1.29 26.48 6.64
CA THR A 16 -1.53 25.05 6.83
C THR A 16 -2.23 24.47 5.60
N LEU A 17 -3.25 25.15 5.09
CA LEU A 17 -3.96 24.76 3.88
C LEU A 17 -3.01 24.74 2.67
N PHE A 18 -2.17 25.77 2.54
CA PHE A 18 -1.15 25.85 1.50
C PHE A 18 -0.09 24.76 1.64
N ARG A 19 0.32 24.41 2.86
CA ARG A 19 1.27 23.33 3.12
C ARG A 19 0.69 21.97 2.74
N VAL A 20 -0.58 21.73 3.05
CA VAL A 20 -1.31 20.50 2.68
C VAL A 20 -1.51 20.44 1.16
N LEU A 21 -1.88 21.55 0.51
CA LEU A 21 -1.98 21.65 -0.96
C LEU A 21 -0.62 21.48 -1.65
N ARG A 22 0.46 21.97 -1.05
CA ARG A 22 1.82 21.90 -1.59
C ARG A 22 2.54 20.60 -1.24
N SER A 23 2.00 19.79 -0.34
CA SER A 23 2.63 18.55 0.11
C SER A 23 2.74 17.46 -0.98
N GLY A 24 2.41 17.76 -2.25
CA GLY A 24 3.12 17.24 -3.42
C GLY A 24 3.12 15.74 -3.68
N HIS A 25 2.42 14.94 -2.87
CA HIS A 25 2.41 13.47 -2.92
C HIS A 25 1.06 12.91 -3.37
N LEU A 26 0.15 13.76 -3.86
CA LEU A 26 -1.17 13.36 -4.32
C LEU A 26 -1.23 13.41 -5.84
N ARG A 27 -1.14 12.22 -6.44
CA ARG A 27 -1.54 11.80 -7.80
C ARG A 27 -2.44 12.85 -8.47
N GLU A 28 -2.06 13.33 -9.66
CA GLU A 28 -2.75 14.34 -10.53
C GLU A 28 -4.26 14.54 -10.28
N LYS A 29 -5.00 13.44 -10.12
CA LYS A 29 -6.43 13.37 -9.77
C LYS A 29 -6.90 14.26 -8.60
N TYR A 30 -6.12 14.47 -7.54
CA TYR A 30 -6.59 15.24 -6.37
C TYR A 30 -6.48 16.77 -6.57
N ALA A 31 -5.51 17.21 -7.37
CA ALA A 31 -5.37 18.63 -7.72
C ALA A 31 -6.55 19.13 -8.56
N VAL A 32 -7.05 18.27 -9.47
CA VAL A 32 -8.24 18.57 -10.29
C VAL A 32 -9.46 18.85 -9.42
N LEU A 33 -9.71 18.05 -8.37
CA LEU A 33 -10.84 18.29 -7.48
C LEU A 33 -10.73 19.62 -6.73
N TRP A 34 -9.54 19.96 -6.23
CA TRP A 34 -9.31 21.25 -5.58
C TRP A 34 -9.46 22.44 -6.54
N ILE A 35 -9.05 22.29 -7.80
CA ILE A 35 -9.28 23.30 -8.84
C ILE A 35 -10.77 23.47 -9.10
N VAL A 36 -11.54 22.38 -9.22
CA VAL A 36 -13.00 22.44 -9.43
C VAL A 36 -13.70 23.10 -8.25
N VAL A 37 -13.31 22.74 -7.01
CA VAL A 37 -13.84 23.37 -5.79
C VAL A 37 -13.49 24.85 -5.74
N GLY A 38 -12.23 25.22 -5.98
CA GLY A 38 -11.79 26.61 -6.01
C GLY A 38 -12.51 27.42 -7.08
N LEU A 39 -12.69 26.84 -8.27
CA LEU A 39 -13.45 27.46 -9.36
C LEU A 39 -14.91 27.65 -8.96
N ALA A 40 -15.56 26.64 -8.35
CA ALA A 40 -16.93 26.77 -7.87
C ALA A 40 -17.06 27.91 -6.85
N VAL A 41 -16.13 28.00 -5.89
CA VAL A 41 -16.10 29.08 -4.89
C VAL A 41 -15.90 30.46 -5.54
N VAL A 42 -15.00 30.58 -6.52
CA VAL A 42 -14.77 31.83 -7.27
C VAL A 42 -16.01 32.22 -8.07
N VAL A 43 -16.65 31.28 -8.76
CA VAL A 43 -17.89 31.52 -9.52
C VAL A 43 -18.99 32.07 -8.60
N ILE A 44 -19.16 31.46 -7.42
CA ILE A 44 -20.13 31.91 -6.41
C ILE A 44 -19.75 33.29 -5.84
N GLY A 45 -18.46 33.52 -5.57
CA GLY A 45 -17.96 34.76 -4.97
C GLY A 45 -17.95 35.97 -5.90
N VAL A 46 -17.69 35.76 -7.20
CA VAL A 46 -17.69 36.82 -8.22
C VAL A 46 -19.12 37.27 -8.54
N TRP A 47 -20.11 36.39 -8.40
CA TRP A 47 -21.49 36.66 -8.79
C TRP A 47 -22.49 36.52 -7.62
N PRO A 48 -22.55 37.47 -6.68
CA PRO A 48 -23.55 37.47 -5.60
C PRO A 48 -25.00 37.49 -6.14
N GLY A 49 -25.22 37.99 -7.36
CA GLY A 49 -26.50 37.90 -8.05
C GLY A 49 -26.98 36.48 -8.34
N PHE A 50 -26.08 35.49 -8.48
CA PHE A 50 -26.47 34.09 -8.70
C PHE A 50 -27.13 33.49 -7.46
N LEU A 51 -26.66 33.87 -6.27
CA LEU A 51 -27.29 33.52 -5.00
C LEU A 51 -28.68 34.13 -4.86
N ASN A 52 -28.89 35.37 -5.32
CA ASN A 52 -30.21 36.00 -5.30
C ASN A 52 -31.19 35.28 -6.23
N ILE A 53 -30.78 34.91 -7.45
CA ILE A 53 -31.64 34.18 -8.40
C ILE A 53 -32.04 32.81 -7.84
N LEU A 54 -31.08 32.05 -7.28
CA LEU A 54 -31.41 30.78 -6.63
C LEU A 54 -32.23 30.99 -5.35
N ALA A 55 -31.98 32.05 -4.57
CA ALA A 55 -32.74 32.34 -3.36
C ALA A 55 -34.21 32.60 -3.69
N ASP A 56 -34.49 33.37 -4.74
CA ASP A 56 -35.85 33.60 -5.24
C ASP A 56 -36.49 32.30 -5.76
N TRP A 57 -35.73 31.45 -6.45
CA TRP A 57 -36.21 30.14 -6.95
C TRP A 57 -36.52 29.14 -5.83
N LEU A 58 -35.68 29.08 -4.80
CA LEU A 58 -35.86 28.20 -3.63
C LEU A 58 -36.78 28.80 -2.56
N GLY A 59 -37.21 30.06 -2.70
CA GLY A 59 -38.04 30.76 -1.71
C GLY A 59 -37.29 31.14 -0.43
N VAL A 60 -35.96 31.28 -0.49
CA VAL A 60 -35.10 31.60 0.66
C VAL A 60 -34.97 33.11 0.79
N GLN A 61 -35.46 33.67 1.89
CA GLN A 61 -35.53 35.12 2.11
C GLN A 61 -34.15 35.79 2.33
N VAL A 62 -33.12 35.02 2.71
CA VAL A 62 -31.77 35.51 3.01
C VAL A 62 -30.72 34.79 2.15
N PRO A 63 -30.05 35.49 1.21
CA PRO A 63 -29.05 34.91 0.32
C PRO A 63 -27.90 34.22 1.07
N SER A 64 -27.52 34.73 2.24
CA SER A 64 -26.47 34.14 3.09
C SER A 64 -26.80 32.72 3.55
N ASN A 65 -28.07 32.40 3.80
CA ASN A 65 -28.46 31.05 4.23
C ASN A 65 -28.26 30.03 3.09
N LEU A 66 -28.52 30.46 1.86
CA LEU A 66 -28.29 29.65 0.68
C LEU A 66 -26.79 29.43 0.43
N LEU A 67 -25.96 30.45 0.68
CA LEU A 67 -24.50 30.32 0.64
C LEU A 67 -24.01 29.27 1.64
N PHE A 68 -24.51 29.30 2.89
CA PHE A 68 -24.19 28.32 3.90
C PHE A 68 -24.64 26.92 3.51
N PHE A 69 -25.87 26.76 3.02
CA PHE A 69 -26.36 25.48 2.52
C PHE A 69 -25.49 24.92 1.41
N LEU A 70 -25.16 25.73 0.40
CA LEU A 70 -24.31 25.33 -0.71
C LEU A 70 -22.90 24.98 -0.25
N ALA A 71 -22.34 25.74 0.70
CA ALA A 71 -21.05 25.43 1.31
C ALA A 71 -21.09 24.08 2.06
N ILE A 72 -22.15 23.80 2.81
CA ILE A 72 -22.33 22.52 3.51
C ILE A 72 -22.43 21.37 2.51
N VAL A 73 -23.24 21.50 1.46
CA VAL A 73 -23.39 20.47 0.42
C VAL A 73 -22.05 20.23 -0.29
N LEU A 74 -21.34 21.30 -0.66
CA LEU A 74 -20.03 21.20 -1.27
C LEU A 74 -19.02 20.52 -0.34
N LEU A 75 -19.01 20.90 0.94
CA LEU A 75 -18.13 20.30 1.95
C LEU A 75 -18.45 18.83 2.18
N LEU A 76 -19.73 18.47 2.19
CA LEU A 76 -20.19 17.09 2.28
C LEU A 76 -19.75 16.28 1.05
N GLY A 77 -19.87 16.85 -0.15
CA GLY A 77 -19.40 16.22 -1.39
C GLY A 77 -17.89 15.98 -1.38
N VAL A 78 -17.09 16.96 -0.93
CA VAL A 78 -15.64 16.81 -0.76
C VAL A 78 -15.32 15.74 0.29
N SER A 79 -16.04 15.73 1.42
CA SER A 79 -15.88 14.73 2.47
C SER A 79 -16.18 13.32 1.96
N LEU A 80 -17.26 13.14 1.20
CA LEU A 80 -17.62 11.86 0.62
C LEU A 80 -16.58 11.40 -0.42
N HIS A 81 -16.15 12.30 -1.31
CA HIS A 81 -15.10 11.98 -2.27
C HIS A 81 -13.81 11.55 -1.57
N LEU A 82 -13.43 12.25 -0.50
CA LEU A 82 -12.27 11.90 0.29
C LEU A 82 -12.42 10.54 0.96
N SER A 83 -13.61 10.25 1.52
CA SER A 83 -13.92 8.94 2.12
C SER A 83 -13.79 7.81 1.10
N LEU A 84 -14.32 7.99 -0.12
CA LEU A 84 -14.19 7.00 -1.19
C LEU A 84 -12.74 6.83 -1.65
N ALA A 85 -12.00 7.93 -1.76
CA ALA A 85 -10.59 7.89 -2.15
C ALA A 85 -9.72 7.17 -1.09
N VAL A 86 -10.00 7.41 0.20
CA VAL A 86 -9.35 6.71 1.31
C VAL A 86 -9.69 5.22 1.29
N SER A 87 -10.98 4.88 1.11
CA SER A 87 -11.44 3.49 1.04
C SER A 87 -10.76 2.70 -0.09
N LYS A 88 -10.58 3.32 -1.27
CA LYS A 88 -9.86 2.69 -2.38
C LYS A 88 -8.38 2.45 -2.06
N LEU A 89 -7.73 3.41 -1.41
CA LEU A 89 -6.32 3.27 -1.01
C LEU A 89 -6.13 2.14 0.00
N GLU A 90 -7.07 1.98 0.92
CA GLU A 90 -7.06 0.91 1.92
C GLU A 90 -7.18 -0.47 1.27
N ALA A 91 -8.07 -0.62 0.28
CA ALA A 91 -8.20 -1.86 -0.50
C ALA A 91 -6.94 -2.20 -1.30
N GLU A 92 -6.30 -1.21 -1.95
CA GLU A 92 -5.02 -1.39 -2.65
C GLU A 92 -3.92 -1.85 -1.69
N THR A 93 -3.83 -1.23 -0.51
CA THR A 93 -2.81 -1.56 0.51
C THR A 93 -3.03 -2.97 1.06
N ARG A 94 -4.28 -3.37 1.29
CA ARG A 94 -4.62 -4.73 1.71
C ARG A 94 -4.21 -5.77 0.67
N THR A 95 -4.49 -5.50 -0.60
CA THR A 95 -4.12 -6.40 -1.71
C THR A 95 -2.60 -6.57 -1.79
N LEU A 96 -1.85 -5.46 -1.69
CA LEU A 96 -0.38 -5.49 -1.64
C LEU A 96 0.16 -6.30 -0.46
N ALA A 97 -0.46 -6.17 0.73
CA ALA A 97 -0.07 -6.95 1.89
C ALA A 97 -0.33 -8.46 1.68
N GLU A 98 -1.45 -8.82 1.07
CA GLU A 98 -1.79 -10.20 0.72
C GLU A 98 -0.81 -10.79 -0.33
N GLU A 99 -0.44 -10.00 -1.34
CA GLU A 99 0.57 -10.40 -2.32
C GLU A 99 1.95 -10.63 -1.67
N ILE A 100 2.38 -9.73 -0.79
CA ILE A 100 3.62 -9.88 -0.04
C ILE A 100 3.58 -11.15 0.81
N ALA A 101 2.49 -11.40 1.54
CA ALA A 101 2.36 -12.61 2.36
C ALA A 101 2.50 -13.90 1.52
N MET A 102 1.86 -13.95 0.34
CA MET A 102 2.01 -15.09 -0.58
C MET A 102 3.43 -15.23 -1.12
N LEU A 103 4.12 -14.13 -1.41
CA LEU A 103 5.51 -14.12 -1.87
C LEU A 103 6.46 -14.70 -0.81
N TRP A 104 6.27 -14.33 0.46
CA TRP A 104 7.06 -14.87 1.57
C TRP A 104 6.84 -16.37 1.74
N GLU A 105 5.59 -16.84 1.68
CA GLU A 105 5.29 -18.27 1.79
C GLU A 105 5.91 -19.09 0.66
N ARG A 106 5.89 -18.58 -0.59
CA ARG A 106 6.54 -19.26 -1.71
C ARG A 106 8.05 -19.35 -1.56
N THR A 107 8.66 -18.30 -1.01
CA THR A 107 10.11 -18.26 -0.76
C THR A 107 10.49 -19.26 0.33
N GLU A 108 9.74 -19.31 1.43
CA GLU A 108 9.96 -20.26 2.53
C GLU A 108 9.80 -21.71 2.06
N ARG A 109 8.75 -22.02 1.28
CA ARG A 109 8.56 -23.36 0.69
C ARG A 109 9.66 -23.72 -0.30
N GLY A 110 10.17 -22.75 -1.06
CA GLY A 110 11.30 -22.93 -1.96
C GLY A 110 12.60 -23.23 -1.22
N ALA A 111 12.85 -22.57 -0.07
CA ALA A 111 14.01 -22.84 0.78
C ALA A 111 13.96 -24.24 1.41
N VAL A 112 12.78 -24.72 1.84
CA VAL A 112 12.59 -26.07 2.39
C VAL A 112 12.79 -27.17 1.33
N ALA A 113 12.47 -26.91 0.06
CA ALA A 113 12.67 -27.88 -1.03
C ALA A 113 14.14 -28.10 -1.41
N VAL A 114 15.05 -27.21 -1.00
CA VAL A 114 16.50 -27.32 -1.27
C VAL A 114 17.21 -28.20 -0.21
N GLU A 115 16.57 -28.51 0.93
CA GLU A 115 17.18 -29.26 2.05
C GLU A 115 16.81 -30.76 2.26
N PRO A 116 16.39 -31.57 1.25
CA PRO A 116 16.41 -33.04 1.41
C PRO A 116 17.45 -33.78 0.55
N ALA A 117 18.22 -33.12 -0.33
CA ALA A 117 19.09 -33.84 -1.27
C ALA A 117 20.54 -34.09 -0.79
N GLU A 118 21.00 -33.46 0.29
CA GLU A 118 22.41 -33.53 0.72
C GLU A 118 22.64 -34.25 2.07
N ARG A 119 21.64 -34.92 2.66
CA ARG A 119 21.86 -35.74 3.86
C ARG A 119 21.25 -37.13 3.71
N GLY A 120 21.85 -37.92 2.84
CA GLY A 120 21.73 -39.37 2.86
C GLY A 120 22.78 -39.99 3.78
N PRO A 121 22.43 -40.51 4.97
CA PRO A 121 23.29 -41.39 5.74
C PRO A 121 23.18 -42.81 5.14
N ALA A 122 23.98 -43.11 4.13
CA ALA A 122 24.14 -44.47 3.63
C ALA A 122 25.63 -44.85 3.61
N ALA A 123 26.04 -45.42 4.74
CA ALA A 123 26.92 -46.57 4.82
C ALA A 123 28.19 -46.54 3.94
N VAL A 124 29.26 -45.94 4.47
CA VAL A 124 30.59 -46.52 4.29
C VAL A 124 30.78 -47.51 5.45
N GLU A 125 30.13 -48.67 5.37
CA GLU A 125 30.40 -49.79 6.27
C GLU A 125 31.29 -50.81 5.52
N PRO A 126 32.46 -51.18 6.08
CA PRO A 126 33.44 -52.05 5.45
C PRO A 126 33.02 -53.51 5.62
N ALA A 127 32.23 -54.04 4.67
CA ALA A 127 31.83 -55.44 4.70
C ALA A 127 32.83 -56.32 3.94
N GLU A 128 33.67 -56.97 4.73
CA GLU A 128 34.39 -58.21 4.43
C GLU A 128 33.60 -59.13 3.48
N ARG A 129 34.24 -59.54 2.37
CA ARG A 129 33.81 -60.72 1.60
C ARG A 129 34.78 -61.87 1.89
N GLN A 130 34.33 -62.83 2.67
CA GLN A 130 34.78 -64.23 2.68
C GLN A 130 33.51 -65.11 2.73
N PRO A 131 33.55 -66.41 2.41
CA PRO A 131 34.31 -67.17 1.41
C PRO A 131 33.40 -68.15 0.61
N ALA A 132 33.80 -68.60 -0.58
CA ALA A 132 33.26 -69.80 -1.24
C ALA A 132 34.33 -70.31 -2.23
N ALA A 133 35.14 -71.31 -1.88
CA ALA A 133 34.95 -72.74 -2.22
C ALA A 133 34.62 -72.90 -3.72
N VAL A 134 35.45 -73.51 -4.58
CA VAL A 134 35.97 -74.90 -4.67
C VAL A 134 37.19 -74.84 -5.64
N GLU A 135 38.34 -75.51 -5.50
CA GLU A 135 38.63 -76.95 -5.62
C GLU A 135 40.17 -77.18 -5.43
N PRO A 136 40.65 -78.37 -5.02
CA PRO A 136 42.03 -78.58 -4.57
C PRO A 136 42.92 -79.32 -5.59
N THR A 137 44.13 -78.79 -5.81
CA THR A 137 45.34 -79.46 -6.37
C THR A 137 46.51 -78.52 -6.04
N GLU A 138 47.68 -78.84 -5.50
CA GLU A 138 48.43 -80.04 -5.13
C GLU A 138 49.69 -79.47 -4.41
N PRO A 139 50.37 -80.16 -3.47
CA PRO A 139 51.44 -79.54 -2.70
C PRO A 139 52.81 -79.73 -3.37
N GLU A 140 53.42 -78.63 -3.84
CA GLU A 140 54.86 -78.54 -4.09
C GLU A 140 55.36 -77.37 -3.23
N GLY A 141 56.13 -77.55 -2.15
CA GLY A 141 57.30 -78.40 -2.08
C GLY A 141 58.55 -77.51 -2.11
N ARG A 142 59.03 -77.16 -0.92
CA ARG A 142 60.47 -76.98 -0.58
C ARG A 142 61.13 -75.59 -0.79
N SER A 143 61.28 -74.93 0.37
CA SER A 143 62.50 -74.29 0.90
C SER A 143 62.95 -72.89 0.44
N PRO A 144 63.26 -71.98 1.40
CA PRO A 144 64.02 -70.76 1.19
C PRO A 144 65.53 -71.00 1.39
N GLN A 145 66.36 -70.63 0.41
CA GLN A 145 67.79 -70.35 0.60
C GLN A 145 68.27 -69.31 -0.42
N ALA A 146 68.66 -68.13 0.06
CA ALA A 146 69.85 -67.39 -0.34
C ALA A 146 70.02 -66.18 0.61
#